data_AF-A0A1L9NAJ8-F1
#
_entry.id   AF-A0A1L9NAJ8-F1
#
_cell.length_a   1.000
_cell.length_b   1.000
_cell.length_c   1.000
_cell.angle_alpha   90.00
_cell.angle_beta   90.00
_cell.angle_gamma   90.00
#
_symmetry.space_group_name_H-M   'P 1'
#
loop_
_entity.id
_entity.type
_entity.pdbx_description
1 polymer ?
#
loop_
_entity_poly.entity_id
_entity_poly.type
_entity_poly.pdbx_seq_one_letter_code
_entity_poly.pdbx_strand_id
1 'polypeptide(L)'
;MGPQLKMFSGPQMAFLRPSLGLSTPFTAFPLSRCFSTTSPALDWLTPKFAERSKSPKGRPHVATGGSSRGTTVVWGDYGLRMKDHDRRLPASSLKIAEDTIKRRLRGMNYTLYKRVSANIGVYTKGNEQRMGKGKGKFDYWTAKVGVSRIVFELKGDLHEKVAREAFRLAGHKLPGLWEFVKKGDPPVVGLTKLGNGVTLESLKRARRSPALGTQDLPNPPTSTSSSSSPSAPQ
;
A
#
# COMPACT_ATOMS: atom_id res chain seq x y z
N MET A 1 28.00 68.50 41.71
CA MET A 1 29.47 68.57 41.81
C MET A 1 30.04 67.15 41.68
N GLY A 2 31.21 66.98 41.04
CA GLY A 2 32.09 65.79 41.23
C GLY A 2 33.15 66.11 42.30
N PRO A 3 34.38 65.53 42.29
CA PRO A 3 35.00 64.47 41.45
C PRO A 3 35.22 63.15 42.27
N GLN A 4 36.03 62.11 41.98
CA GLN A 4 36.99 61.67 40.92
C GLN A 4 36.61 60.22 40.47
N LEU A 5 37.09 59.55 39.41
CA LEU A 5 38.21 59.69 38.44
C LEU A 5 39.59 59.09 38.82
N LYS A 6 39.76 57.76 38.63
CA LYS A 6 41.02 56.98 38.44
C LYS A 6 40.66 55.74 37.61
N MET A 7 41.18 55.41 36.41
CA MET A 7 42.43 55.72 35.67
C MET A 7 43.69 55.00 36.16
N PHE A 8 43.76 53.70 35.86
CA PHE A 8 44.96 52.96 35.45
C PHE A 8 44.54 52.15 34.20
N SER A 9 45.17 52.22 33.02
CA SER A 9 46.58 52.39 32.64
C SER A 9 47.43 51.14 32.92
N GLY A 10 47.55 50.29 31.89
CA GLY A 10 48.41 49.11 31.80
C GLY A 10 48.85 48.94 30.33
N PRO A 11 50.05 48.38 30.06
CA PRO A 11 50.73 48.60 28.78
C PRO A 11 50.14 47.83 27.59
N GLN A 12 50.16 48.47 26.42
CA GLN A 12 49.85 47.84 25.14
C GLN A 12 51.02 46.93 24.72
N MET A 13 50.88 45.61 24.87
CA MET A 13 51.80 44.65 24.27
C MET A 13 51.37 44.36 22.83
N ALA A 14 51.92 45.12 21.88
CA ALA A 14 51.67 44.97 20.45
C ALA A 14 52.33 43.69 19.91
N PHE A 15 51.60 42.58 19.94
CA PHE A 15 52.03 41.32 19.32
C PHE A 15 51.99 41.44 17.78
N LEU A 16 53.08 41.95 17.21
CA LEU A 16 53.38 41.93 15.78
C LEU A 16 53.47 40.48 15.30
N ARG A 17 52.33 39.94 14.82
CA ARG A 17 52.24 38.58 14.28
C ARG A 17 52.80 38.56 12.85
N PRO A 18 53.84 37.78 12.53
CA PRO A 18 54.41 37.76 11.18
C PRO A 18 53.38 37.33 10.13
N SER A 19 53.10 38.20 9.17
CA SER A 19 52.20 37.93 8.05
C SER A 19 52.91 37.13 6.96
N LEU A 20 53.13 35.84 7.21
CA LEU A 20 53.55 34.89 6.17
C LEU A 20 52.41 34.69 5.17
N GLY A 21 52.38 35.54 4.14
CA GLY A 21 51.43 35.52 3.04
C GLY A 21 51.64 34.33 2.12
N LEU A 22 51.26 33.13 2.57
CA LEU A 22 51.27 31.93 1.75
C LEU A 22 50.06 31.96 0.80
N SER A 23 50.22 32.61 -0.36
CA SER A 23 49.21 32.64 -1.42
C SER A 23 49.10 31.29 -2.13
N THR A 24 48.57 30.29 -1.42
CA THR A 24 48.10 29.06 -2.07
C THR A 24 46.98 29.44 -3.03
N PRO A 25 47.05 29.07 -4.32
CA PRO A 25 45.92 29.25 -5.20
C PRO A 25 44.79 28.34 -4.73
N PHE A 26 43.62 28.91 -4.43
CA PHE A 26 42.36 28.18 -4.61
C PHE A 26 42.26 27.92 -6.12
N THR A 27 42.74 26.80 -6.65
CA THR A 27 42.36 25.46 -6.17
C THR A 27 40.83 25.32 -6.30
N ALA A 28 40.25 26.01 -7.28
CA ALA A 28 38.84 25.96 -7.61
C ALA A 28 38.52 24.55 -8.13
N PHE A 29 38.16 23.65 -7.19
CA PHE A 29 37.63 22.34 -7.51
C PHE A 29 36.55 22.52 -8.58
N PRO A 30 36.72 21.96 -9.79
CA PRO A 30 35.73 22.13 -10.83
C PRO A 30 34.41 21.58 -10.30
N LEU A 31 33.32 22.33 -10.46
CA LEU A 31 31.97 21.77 -10.29
C LEU A 31 31.68 20.83 -11.48
N SER A 32 32.41 19.72 -11.52
CA SER A 32 32.12 18.55 -12.32
C SER A 32 30.78 17.99 -11.84
N ARG A 33 29.69 18.51 -12.40
CA ARG A 33 28.38 17.88 -12.30
C ARG A 33 28.55 16.46 -12.80
N CYS A 34 28.54 15.50 -11.87
CA CYS A 34 28.68 14.09 -12.19
C CYS A 34 27.47 13.67 -13.05
N PHE A 35 27.63 13.72 -14.37
CA PHE A 35 26.67 13.16 -15.32
C PHE A 35 26.69 11.65 -15.17
N SER A 36 25.95 11.15 -14.17
CA SER A 36 25.70 9.72 -14.00
C SER A 36 24.87 9.26 -15.19
N THR A 37 25.52 8.55 -16.12
CA THR A 37 24.90 7.96 -17.30
C THR A 37 23.94 6.81 -16.94
N THR A 38 24.09 6.27 -15.72
CA THR A 38 23.17 5.31 -15.12
C THR A 38 21.80 5.96 -14.90
N SER A 39 20.82 5.62 -15.74
CA SER A 39 19.41 5.98 -15.47
C SER A 39 19.03 5.49 -14.06
N PRO A 40 18.38 6.32 -13.23
CA PRO A 40 17.91 5.87 -11.92
C PRO A 40 17.01 4.64 -12.10
N ALA A 41 17.33 3.57 -11.35
CA ALA A 41 16.61 2.31 -11.45
C ALA A 41 15.12 2.52 -11.13
N LEU A 42 14.24 1.95 -11.97
CA LEU A 42 12.80 2.08 -11.80
C LEU A 42 12.34 1.21 -10.62
N ASP A 43 12.18 1.85 -9.47
CA ASP A 43 11.54 1.25 -8.29
C ASP A 43 10.01 1.21 -8.44
N TRP A 44 9.41 0.19 -7.84
CA TRP A 44 7.95 -0.01 -7.78
C TRP A 44 7.34 0.54 -6.48
N LEU A 45 8.19 0.82 -5.49
CA LEU A 45 7.84 1.39 -4.18
C LEU A 45 8.00 2.92 -4.12
N THR A 46 8.77 3.48 -5.06
CA THR A 46 9.12 4.90 -5.14
C THR A 46 8.97 5.37 -6.60
N PRO A 47 8.06 6.31 -6.92
CA PRO A 47 7.93 6.83 -8.28
C PRO A 47 9.16 7.66 -8.68
N LYS A 48 9.54 7.59 -9.97
CA LYS A 48 10.69 8.31 -10.55
C LYS A 48 10.63 9.84 -10.37
N PHE A 49 9.45 10.41 -10.20
CA PHE A 49 9.22 11.84 -10.02
C PHE A 49 8.38 12.10 -8.77
N ALA A 50 8.68 13.20 -8.06
CA ALA A 50 7.90 13.65 -6.92
C ALA A 50 6.50 14.15 -7.35
N GLU A 51 5.53 14.12 -6.43
CA GLU A 51 4.19 14.67 -6.69
C GLU A 51 4.23 16.20 -6.89
N ARG A 52 3.69 16.68 -8.01
CA ARG A 52 3.52 18.12 -8.31
C ARG A 52 2.69 18.86 -7.25
N SER A 53 1.78 18.17 -6.57
CA SER A 53 1.00 18.68 -5.44
C SER A 53 0.58 17.54 -4.51
N LYS A 54 0.49 17.81 -3.20
CA LYS A 54 0.35 16.79 -2.15
C LYS A 54 -0.95 15.97 -2.31
N SER A 55 -0.87 14.68 -2.64
CA SER A 55 -2.02 13.77 -2.86
C SER A 55 -3.06 13.78 -1.73
N PRO A 56 -4.38 13.88 -2.02
CA PRO A 56 -5.44 13.71 -1.02
C PRO A 56 -5.59 12.25 -0.57
N LYS A 57 -6.08 12.02 0.66
CA LYS A 57 -6.20 10.68 1.27
C LYS A 57 -7.01 9.70 0.40
N GLY A 58 -8.14 10.17 -0.14
CA GLY A 58 -9.07 9.37 -0.95
C GLY A 58 -9.57 8.10 -0.24
N ARG A 59 -9.95 7.10 -1.03
CA ARG A 59 -10.18 5.70 -0.64
C ARG A 59 -9.58 4.77 -1.71
N PRO A 60 -9.39 3.47 -1.44
CA PRO A 60 -9.22 2.45 -2.47
C PRO A 60 -10.50 2.28 -3.32
N HIS A 61 -10.41 1.47 -4.38
CA HIS A 61 -11.51 1.28 -5.34
C HIS A 61 -12.36 0.05 -4.98
N VAL A 62 -13.63 0.29 -4.62
CA VAL A 62 -14.65 -0.75 -4.39
C VAL A 62 -15.40 -1.03 -5.70
N ALA A 63 -15.47 -2.31 -6.10
CA ALA A 63 -15.83 -2.72 -7.45
C ALA A 63 -17.31 -3.11 -7.66
N THR A 64 -18.25 -2.27 -7.23
CA THR A 64 -19.70 -2.56 -7.21
C THR A 64 -20.28 -3.02 -8.55
N GLY A 65 -19.80 -2.49 -9.68
CA GLY A 65 -20.27 -2.83 -11.03
C GLY A 65 -19.89 -4.22 -11.56
N GLY A 66 -19.31 -5.09 -10.73
CA GLY A 66 -18.97 -6.47 -11.11
C GLY A 66 -17.58 -6.64 -11.75
N SER A 67 -16.59 -5.81 -11.38
CA SER A 67 -15.26 -5.84 -12.01
C SER A 67 -14.31 -6.86 -11.38
N SER A 68 -13.80 -7.78 -12.20
CA SER A 68 -12.82 -8.81 -11.84
C SER A 68 -11.35 -8.41 -12.08
N ARG A 69 -11.10 -7.20 -12.61
CA ARG A 69 -9.78 -6.79 -13.13
C ARG A 69 -8.67 -6.86 -12.07
N GLY A 70 -7.75 -7.81 -12.21
CA GLY A 70 -6.60 -7.99 -11.29
C GLY A 70 -6.89 -8.86 -10.06
N THR A 71 -7.97 -9.65 -10.10
CA THR A 71 -8.26 -10.70 -9.10
C THR A 71 -7.69 -12.07 -9.50
N THR A 72 -7.25 -12.22 -10.75
CA THR A 72 -6.61 -13.42 -11.32
C THR A 72 -5.11 -13.26 -11.47
N VAL A 73 -4.39 -14.39 -11.42
CA VAL A 73 -2.96 -14.50 -11.75
C VAL A 73 -2.79 -14.35 -13.28
N VAL A 74 -1.82 -13.57 -13.74
CA VAL A 74 -1.64 -13.26 -15.18
C VAL A 74 -0.27 -13.68 -15.71
N TRP A 75 0.81 -13.29 -15.04
CA TRP A 75 2.18 -13.53 -15.49
C TRP A 75 2.78 -14.78 -14.82
N GLY A 76 2.60 -14.91 -13.51
CA GLY A 76 3.07 -16.04 -12.71
C GLY A 76 2.19 -17.28 -12.79
N ASP A 77 2.54 -18.26 -11.97
CA ASP A 77 1.86 -19.55 -11.84
C ASP A 77 1.15 -19.64 -10.47
N TYR A 78 1.67 -18.92 -9.48
CA TYR A 78 1.09 -18.71 -8.15
C TYR A 78 1.00 -17.21 -7.82
N GLY A 79 0.11 -16.82 -6.91
CA GLY A 79 -0.01 -15.44 -6.46
C GLY A 79 -0.57 -15.25 -5.04
N LEU A 80 -0.36 -14.05 -4.50
CA LEU A 80 -0.85 -13.62 -3.19
C LEU A 80 -1.98 -12.59 -3.35
N ARG A 81 -3.20 -12.98 -2.96
CA ARG A 81 -4.44 -12.19 -3.12
C ARG A 81 -4.96 -11.70 -1.77
N MET A 82 -5.41 -10.45 -1.71
CA MET A 82 -6.06 -9.88 -0.52
C MET A 82 -7.43 -10.55 -0.31
N LYS A 83 -7.59 -11.35 0.74
CA LYS A 83 -8.86 -12.02 1.10
C LYS A 83 -9.80 -11.11 1.89
N ASP A 84 -9.19 -10.16 2.61
CA ASP A 84 -9.82 -9.19 3.51
C ASP A 84 -10.35 -7.94 2.78
N HIS A 85 -10.87 -6.98 3.55
CA HIS A 85 -11.28 -5.65 3.11
C HIS A 85 -10.16 -4.88 2.36
N ASP A 86 -10.54 -3.91 1.52
CA ASP A 86 -9.59 -3.00 0.88
C ASP A 86 -8.79 -2.16 1.89
N ARG A 87 -7.51 -1.91 1.57
CA ARG A 87 -6.55 -1.21 2.44
C ARG A 87 -5.58 -0.34 1.63
N ARG A 88 -4.97 0.64 2.31
CA ARG A 88 -3.77 1.34 1.80
C ARG A 88 -2.54 0.61 2.34
N LEU A 89 -1.71 0.04 1.46
CA LEU A 89 -0.51 -0.69 1.85
C LEU A 89 0.70 0.27 1.81
N PRO A 90 1.45 0.47 2.90
CA PRO A 90 2.65 1.29 2.87
C PRO A 90 3.77 0.57 2.11
N ALA A 91 4.65 1.33 1.45
CA ALA A 91 5.80 0.82 0.73
C ALA A 91 6.72 -0.05 1.61
N SER A 92 6.84 0.27 2.90
CA SER A 92 7.61 -0.51 3.88
C SER A 92 7.06 -1.93 4.07
N SER A 93 5.75 -2.12 4.27
CA SER A 93 5.16 -3.47 4.38
C SER A 93 5.30 -4.26 3.07
N LEU A 94 5.16 -3.59 1.92
CA LEU A 94 5.37 -4.21 0.60
C LEU A 94 6.82 -4.67 0.41
N LYS A 95 7.80 -3.86 0.84
CA LYS A 95 9.22 -4.21 0.85
C LYS A 95 9.52 -5.41 1.76
N ILE A 96 9.02 -5.39 3.00
CA ILE A 96 9.19 -6.48 3.97
C ILE A 96 8.58 -7.79 3.45
N ALA A 97 7.45 -7.73 2.74
CA ALA A 97 6.83 -8.88 2.10
C ALA A 97 7.67 -9.42 0.93
N GLU A 98 8.15 -8.56 0.02
CA GLU A 98 9.07 -8.96 -1.07
C GLU A 98 10.33 -9.63 -0.51
N ASP A 99 10.97 -9.03 0.49
CA ASP A 99 12.21 -9.58 1.07
C ASP A 99 11.96 -10.86 1.89
N THR A 100 10.76 -11.02 2.46
CA THR A 100 10.35 -12.28 3.11
C THR A 100 10.17 -13.41 2.10
N ILE A 101 9.57 -13.14 0.93
CA ILE A 101 9.48 -14.10 -0.18
C ILE A 101 10.89 -14.47 -0.67
N LYS A 102 11.73 -13.46 -0.96
CA LYS A 102 13.11 -13.66 -1.42
C LYS A 102 13.95 -14.51 -0.46
N ARG A 103 13.83 -14.25 0.84
CA ARG A 103 14.52 -15.02 1.89
C ARG A 103 14.04 -16.47 1.94
N ARG A 104 12.74 -16.74 1.79
CA ARG A 104 12.21 -18.11 1.81
C ARG A 104 12.55 -18.92 0.54
N LEU A 105 12.74 -18.24 -0.59
CA LEU A 105 13.07 -18.84 -1.90
C LEU A 105 14.56 -18.69 -2.29
N ARG A 106 15.43 -18.30 -1.35
CA ARG A 106 16.88 -18.11 -1.61
C ARG A 106 17.50 -19.39 -2.15
N GLY A 107 18.18 -19.30 -3.29
CA GLY A 107 18.81 -20.45 -3.97
C GLY A 107 17.90 -21.21 -4.95
N MET A 108 16.67 -20.75 -5.18
CA MET A 108 15.73 -21.35 -6.14
C MET A 108 15.60 -20.48 -7.39
N ASN A 109 15.25 -21.10 -8.53
CA ASN A 109 15.06 -20.40 -9.81
C ASN A 109 13.62 -19.87 -9.93
N TYR A 110 13.41 -18.58 -9.60
CA TYR A 110 12.08 -17.94 -9.67
C TYR A 110 12.13 -16.48 -10.11
N THR A 111 11.00 -16.03 -10.67
CA THR A 111 10.72 -14.63 -11.00
C THR A 111 9.55 -14.12 -10.15
N LEU A 112 9.78 -13.07 -9.37
CA LEU A 112 8.78 -12.42 -8.51
C LEU A 112 8.27 -11.12 -9.14
N TYR A 113 7.07 -11.19 -9.72
CA TYR A 113 6.36 -10.04 -10.28
C TYR A 113 5.55 -9.30 -9.21
N LYS A 114 5.37 -7.99 -9.43
CA LYS A 114 4.58 -7.10 -8.58
C LYS A 114 3.41 -6.56 -9.39
N ARG A 115 2.18 -6.83 -8.96
CA ARG A 115 0.93 -6.45 -9.63
C ARG A 115 0.43 -5.05 -9.26
N VAL A 116 1.12 -4.39 -8.33
CA VAL A 116 0.74 -3.14 -7.66
C VAL A 116 2.00 -2.29 -7.49
N SER A 117 1.90 -0.96 -7.52
CA SER A 117 2.97 -0.02 -7.20
C SER A 117 2.53 1.02 -6.16
N ALA A 118 3.48 1.55 -5.38
CA ALA A 118 3.21 2.56 -4.37
C ALA A 118 3.38 3.97 -4.95
N ASN A 119 2.34 4.45 -5.63
CA ASN A 119 2.38 5.68 -6.43
C ASN A 119 1.66 6.89 -5.81
N ILE A 120 1.23 6.81 -4.54
CA ILE A 120 0.48 7.86 -3.85
C ILE A 120 1.22 8.27 -2.59
N GLY A 121 1.51 9.56 -2.43
CA GLY A 121 2.11 10.11 -1.22
C GLY A 121 1.15 10.09 -0.02
N VAL A 122 1.69 9.72 1.14
CA VAL A 122 1.07 10.01 2.44
C VAL A 122 1.70 11.28 2.99
N TYR A 123 0.84 12.17 3.49
CA TYR A 123 1.24 13.43 4.10
C TYR A 123 0.69 13.49 5.51
N THR A 124 1.57 13.42 6.49
CA THR A 124 1.24 13.31 7.92
C THR A 124 1.62 14.62 8.61
N LYS A 125 0.75 15.09 9.50
CA LYS A 125 1.06 16.20 10.40
C LYS A 125 1.64 15.61 11.69
N GLY A 126 2.62 16.29 12.29
CA GLY A 126 3.19 15.83 13.56
C GLY A 126 2.12 15.76 14.65
N ASN A 127 2.19 14.72 15.48
CA ASN A 127 1.23 14.46 16.55
C ASN A 127 1.23 15.56 17.62
N GLU A 128 2.34 16.29 17.73
CA GLU A 128 2.52 17.45 18.60
C GLU A 128 1.73 18.71 18.14
N GLN A 129 1.17 18.72 16.93
CA GLN A 129 0.61 19.92 16.32
C GLN A 129 -0.93 19.93 16.34
N ARG A 130 -1.51 20.94 16.98
CA ARG A 130 -2.96 21.22 16.94
C ARG A 130 -3.49 21.32 15.50
N MET A 131 -4.79 21.07 15.34
CA MET A 131 -5.51 21.06 14.06
C MET A 131 -5.42 22.39 13.28
N GLY A 132 -5.78 22.37 11.99
CA GLY A 132 -5.62 23.53 11.09
C GLY A 132 -4.18 23.74 10.61
N LYS A 133 -3.82 24.98 10.24
CA LYS A 133 -2.51 25.37 9.70
C LYS A 133 -2.06 24.56 8.44
N GLY A 134 -3.02 24.18 7.59
CA GLY A 134 -2.73 23.49 6.32
C GLY A 134 -2.29 22.03 6.47
N LYS A 135 -1.58 21.52 5.45
CA LYS A 135 -1.29 20.09 5.25
C LYS A 135 0.18 19.75 5.53
N GLY A 136 0.40 18.68 6.30
CA GLY A 136 1.70 18.23 6.80
C GLY A 136 2.76 17.85 5.75
N LYS A 137 3.91 17.37 6.25
CA LYS A 137 5.06 16.96 5.42
C LYS A 137 4.81 15.62 4.73
N PHE A 138 5.60 15.29 3.71
CA PHE A 138 5.60 13.94 3.14
C PHE A 138 6.10 12.94 4.20
N ASP A 139 5.55 11.73 4.17
CA ASP A 139 5.79 10.67 5.15
C ASP A 139 6.28 9.40 4.45
N TYR A 140 5.42 8.73 3.68
CA TYR A 140 5.78 7.53 2.90
C TYR A 140 4.89 7.35 1.65
N TRP A 141 5.36 6.53 0.71
CA TRP A 141 4.59 6.09 -0.45
C TRP A 141 3.65 4.92 -0.11
N THR A 142 2.45 4.91 -0.69
CA THR A 142 1.47 3.84 -0.47
C THR A 142 0.72 3.44 -1.74
N ALA A 143 0.34 2.16 -1.81
CA ALA A 143 -0.55 1.64 -2.82
C ALA A 143 -1.99 1.53 -2.29
N LYS A 144 -2.98 1.87 -3.13
CA LYS A 144 -4.40 1.56 -2.87
C LYS A 144 -4.70 0.16 -3.40
N VAL A 145 -5.00 -0.79 -2.52
CA VAL A 145 -5.33 -2.18 -2.89
C VAL A 145 -6.77 -2.46 -2.53
N GLY A 146 -7.59 -2.72 -3.55
CA GLY A 146 -8.98 -3.16 -3.40
C GLY A 146 -9.10 -4.61 -2.94
N VAL A 147 -10.28 -4.97 -2.42
CA VAL A 147 -10.67 -6.36 -2.09
C VAL A 147 -10.34 -7.32 -3.24
N SER A 148 -9.88 -8.52 -2.90
CA SER A 148 -9.61 -9.61 -3.86
C SER A 148 -8.56 -9.29 -4.94
N ARG A 149 -7.75 -8.23 -4.80
CA ARG A 149 -6.64 -7.96 -5.73
C ARG A 149 -5.40 -8.79 -5.42
N ILE A 150 -4.70 -9.22 -6.45
CA ILE A 150 -3.36 -9.83 -6.34
C ILE A 150 -2.30 -8.72 -6.21
N VAL A 151 -1.33 -8.92 -5.32
CA VAL A 151 -0.21 -7.99 -5.09
C VAL A 151 1.11 -8.55 -5.63
N PHE A 152 1.38 -9.83 -5.39
CA PHE A 152 2.57 -10.53 -5.88
C PHE A 152 2.19 -11.74 -6.72
N GLU A 153 2.98 -12.04 -7.74
CA GLU A 153 2.93 -13.28 -8.50
C GLU A 153 4.32 -13.90 -8.62
N LEU A 154 4.35 -15.23 -8.65
CA LEU A 154 5.56 -16.03 -8.65
C LEU A 154 5.52 -17.01 -9.83
N LYS A 155 6.60 -17.01 -10.62
CA LYS A 155 6.84 -17.95 -11.73
C LYS A 155 8.15 -18.68 -11.48
N GLY A 156 8.24 -19.94 -11.86
CA GLY A 156 9.49 -20.72 -11.78
C GLY A 156 9.25 -22.17 -11.40
N ASP A 157 10.31 -22.97 -11.48
CA ASP A 157 10.27 -24.37 -11.06
C ASP A 157 10.24 -24.44 -9.52
N LEU A 158 9.02 -24.47 -8.98
CA LEU A 158 8.73 -24.40 -7.56
C LEU A 158 7.56 -25.32 -7.21
N HIS A 159 7.84 -26.34 -6.42
CA HIS A 159 6.81 -27.18 -5.83
C HIS A 159 5.85 -26.35 -4.95
N GLU A 160 4.55 -26.54 -5.14
CA GLU A 160 3.47 -25.69 -4.60
C GLU A 160 3.60 -25.41 -3.09
N LYS A 161 3.93 -26.42 -2.28
CA LYS A 161 4.06 -26.28 -0.82
C LYS A 161 5.11 -25.23 -0.42
N VAL A 162 6.17 -25.05 -1.22
CA VAL A 162 7.23 -24.05 -0.99
C VAL A 162 6.75 -22.64 -1.33
N ALA A 163 6.08 -22.47 -2.48
CA ALA A 163 5.48 -21.20 -2.88
C ALA A 163 4.39 -20.76 -1.89
N ARG A 164 3.55 -21.70 -1.45
CA ARG A 164 2.51 -21.51 -0.44
C ARG A 164 3.08 -21.04 0.89
N GLU A 165 4.17 -21.65 1.38
CA GLU A 165 4.84 -21.21 2.61
C GLU A 165 5.50 -19.83 2.49
N ALA A 166 6.17 -19.54 1.36
CA ALA A 166 6.73 -18.21 1.12
C ALA A 166 5.65 -17.11 1.13
N PHE A 167 4.51 -17.38 0.49
CA PHE A 167 3.37 -16.46 0.47
C PHE A 167 2.62 -16.37 1.81
N ARG A 168 2.53 -17.46 2.58
CA ARG A 168 2.00 -17.43 3.97
C ARG A 168 2.84 -16.52 4.86
N LEU A 169 4.16 -16.69 4.85
CA LEU A 169 5.09 -15.87 5.63
C LEU A 169 5.04 -14.39 5.22
N ALA A 170 4.88 -14.09 3.93
CA ALA A 170 4.69 -12.74 3.43
C ALA A 170 3.34 -12.13 3.86
N GLY A 171 2.26 -12.91 3.81
CA GLY A 171 0.93 -12.52 4.29
C GLY A 171 0.92 -12.10 5.76
N HIS A 172 1.64 -12.83 6.63
CA HIS A 172 1.82 -12.47 8.04
C HIS A 172 2.64 -11.18 8.28
N LYS A 173 3.23 -10.56 7.24
CA LYS A 173 3.94 -9.27 7.31
C LYS A 173 3.24 -8.13 6.56
N LEU A 174 2.15 -8.42 5.86
CA LEU A 174 1.27 -7.43 5.25
C LEU A 174 0.05 -7.16 6.15
N PRO A 175 -0.49 -5.94 6.19
CA PRO A 175 -1.73 -5.67 6.92
C PRO A 175 -2.94 -6.29 6.20
N GLY A 176 -3.79 -6.97 6.97
CA GLY A 176 -4.98 -7.68 6.50
C GLY A 176 -4.78 -9.17 6.26
N LEU A 177 -5.83 -9.89 5.87
CA LEU A 177 -5.78 -11.33 5.56
C LEU A 177 -5.57 -11.59 4.06
N TRP A 178 -4.81 -12.65 3.78
CA TRP A 178 -4.33 -13.00 2.45
C TRP A 178 -4.61 -14.47 2.12
N GLU A 179 -4.84 -14.77 0.83
CA GLU A 179 -4.95 -16.13 0.33
C GLU A 179 -3.93 -16.42 -0.79
N PHE A 180 -3.53 -17.69 -0.87
CA PHE A 180 -2.74 -18.25 -1.95
C PHE A 180 -3.66 -18.60 -3.13
N VAL A 181 -3.24 -18.26 -4.34
CA VAL A 181 -4.02 -18.40 -5.58
C VAL A 181 -3.16 -19.07 -6.65
N LYS A 182 -3.74 -19.99 -7.43
CA LYS A 182 -3.11 -20.60 -8.61
C LYS A 182 -3.50 -19.88 -9.90
N LYS A 183 -2.67 -19.99 -10.92
CA LYS A 183 -3.06 -19.71 -12.31
C LYS A 183 -4.18 -20.69 -12.71
N GLY A 184 -5.24 -20.17 -13.32
CA GLY A 184 -6.46 -20.93 -13.62
C GLY A 184 -7.54 -20.87 -12.53
N ASP A 185 -7.23 -20.42 -11.30
CA ASP A 185 -8.27 -20.14 -10.30
C ASP A 185 -9.26 -19.08 -10.82
N PRO A 186 -10.58 -19.25 -10.56
CA PRO A 186 -11.58 -18.33 -11.08
C PRO A 186 -11.39 -16.89 -10.57
N PRO A 187 -11.79 -15.89 -11.39
CA PRO A 187 -11.83 -14.50 -10.96
C PRO A 187 -12.75 -14.31 -9.76
N VAL A 188 -12.55 -13.19 -9.04
CA VAL A 188 -13.41 -12.78 -7.93
C VAL A 188 -14.09 -11.48 -8.28
N VAL A 189 -15.36 -11.35 -7.92
CA VAL A 189 -16.12 -10.09 -7.99
C VAL A 189 -16.52 -9.72 -6.57
N GLY A 190 -15.92 -8.65 -6.05
CA GLY A 190 -16.01 -8.30 -4.63
C GLY A 190 -15.41 -9.42 -3.78
N LEU A 191 -16.29 -10.17 -3.11
CA LEU A 191 -15.95 -11.33 -2.26
C LEU A 191 -16.30 -12.68 -2.93
N THR A 192 -17.09 -12.69 -4.01
CA THR A 192 -17.60 -13.93 -4.62
C THR A 192 -16.68 -14.43 -5.72
N LYS A 193 -16.22 -15.68 -5.61
CA LYS A 193 -15.43 -16.37 -6.65
C LYS A 193 -16.35 -16.88 -7.76
N LEU A 194 -16.01 -16.64 -9.02
CA LEU A 194 -16.80 -17.05 -10.19
C LEU A 194 -16.49 -18.50 -10.58
N GLY A 195 -16.72 -19.41 -9.65
CA GLY A 195 -16.65 -20.86 -9.86
C GLY A 195 -18.02 -21.51 -9.63
N ASN A 196 -18.09 -22.83 -9.74
CA ASN A 196 -19.25 -23.64 -9.31
C ASN A 196 -20.60 -23.15 -9.91
N GLY A 197 -20.60 -22.77 -11.20
CA GLY A 197 -21.79 -22.24 -11.90
C GLY A 197 -22.11 -20.76 -11.66
N VAL A 198 -21.38 -20.06 -10.76
CA VAL A 198 -21.62 -18.64 -10.47
C VAL A 198 -21.03 -17.74 -11.57
N THR A 199 -21.84 -17.43 -12.58
CA THR A 199 -21.47 -16.49 -13.65
C THR A 199 -21.60 -15.02 -13.23
N LEU A 200 -20.90 -14.13 -13.93
CA LEU A 200 -21.00 -12.68 -13.74
C LEU A 200 -22.44 -12.16 -13.97
N GLU A 201 -23.14 -12.74 -14.94
CA GLU A 201 -24.53 -12.44 -15.25
C GLU A 201 -25.49 -12.89 -14.14
N SER A 202 -25.28 -14.06 -13.56
CA SER A 202 -26.03 -14.54 -12.39
C SER A 202 -25.87 -13.59 -11.19
N LEU A 203 -24.68 -13.03 -10.99
CA LEU A 203 -24.45 -12.00 -9.98
C LEU A 203 -25.16 -10.66 -10.29
N LYS A 204 -25.35 -10.31 -11.56
CA LYS A 204 -26.07 -9.09 -11.99
C LYS A 204 -27.60 -9.24 -12.06
N ARG A 205 -28.12 -10.47 -12.15
CA ARG A 205 -29.56 -10.72 -12.27
C ARG A 205 -30.29 -10.35 -10.98
N ALA A 206 -31.31 -9.50 -11.07
CA ALA A 206 -32.06 -8.98 -9.93
C ALA A 206 -32.79 -10.07 -9.11
N ARG A 207 -33.28 -11.12 -9.79
CA ARG A 207 -33.76 -12.35 -9.16
C ARG A 207 -32.73 -13.45 -9.37
N ARG A 208 -32.19 -14.00 -8.29
CA ARG A 208 -31.36 -15.21 -8.30
C ARG A 208 -32.22 -16.40 -7.89
N SER A 209 -31.94 -17.58 -8.43
CA SER A 209 -32.40 -18.81 -7.79
C SER A 209 -31.79 -18.92 -6.39
N PRO A 210 -32.47 -19.54 -5.41
CA PRO A 210 -31.83 -19.91 -4.14
C PRO A 210 -30.57 -20.76 -4.39
N ALA A 211 -29.65 -20.79 -3.43
CA ALA A 211 -28.55 -21.73 -3.49
C ALA A 211 -29.08 -23.18 -3.41
N LEU A 212 -28.40 -24.11 -4.07
CA LEU A 212 -28.71 -25.55 -3.93
C LEU A 212 -28.61 -25.92 -2.44
N GLY A 213 -29.68 -26.49 -1.88
CA GLY A 213 -29.85 -26.73 -0.43
C GLY A 213 -30.60 -25.64 0.35
N THR A 214 -31.16 -24.61 -0.29
CA THR A 214 -32.07 -23.65 0.37
C THR A 214 -33.54 -24.12 0.35
N GLN A 215 -33.87 -25.09 -0.51
CA GLN A 215 -35.26 -25.54 -0.74
C GLN A 215 -35.82 -26.35 0.44
N ASP A 216 -34.93 -26.87 1.28
CA ASP A 216 -35.22 -27.72 2.43
C ASP A 216 -35.46 -26.93 3.73
N LEU A 217 -35.39 -25.59 3.67
CA LEU A 217 -35.80 -24.73 4.77
C LEU A 217 -37.33 -24.72 4.87
N PRO A 218 -37.93 -24.93 6.06
CA PRO A 218 -39.37 -24.83 6.22
C PRO A 218 -39.83 -23.41 5.88
N ASN A 219 -40.81 -23.30 4.96
CA ASN A 219 -41.41 -22.02 4.62
C ASN A 219 -41.93 -21.33 5.90
N PRO A 220 -41.74 -20.01 6.06
CA PRO A 220 -42.31 -19.29 7.19
C PRO A 220 -43.83 -19.49 7.17
N PRO A 221 -44.48 -19.74 8.33
CA PRO A 221 -45.89 -20.10 8.37
C PRO A 221 -46.73 -18.97 7.77
N THR A 222 -47.51 -19.31 6.74
CA THR A 222 -48.46 -18.38 6.11
C THR A 222 -49.40 -17.85 7.18
N SER A 223 -49.34 -16.54 7.45
CA SER A 223 -50.22 -15.89 8.41
C SER A 223 -51.64 -15.81 7.85
N THR A 224 -52.42 -16.87 8.05
CA THR A 224 -53.85 -16.92 7.71
C THR A 224 -54.61 -15.91 8.59
N SER A 225 -54.70 -14.67 8.12
CA SER A 225 -55.47 -13.61 8.77
C SER A 225 -56.96 -13.86 8.59
N SER A 226 -57.52 -14.74 9.41
CA SER A 226 -58.96 -15.01 9.47
C SER A 226 -59.71 -13.78 9.99
N SER A 227 -60.16 -12.94 9.08
CA SER A 227 -60.92 -11.71 9.38
C SER A 227 -62.34 -12.05 9.86
N SER A 228 -62.50 -12.31 11.15
CA SER A 228 -63.81 -12.43 11.80
C SER A 228 -64.38 -11.04 12.08
N SER A 229 -65.30 -10.57 11.24
CA SER A 229 -66.03 -9.31 11.46
C SER A 229 -67.00 -9.45 12.65
N PRO A 230 -67.00 -8.55 13.64
CA PRO A 230 -67.97 -8.58 14.72
C PRO A 230 -69.33 -8.04 14.25
N SER A 231 -70.39 -8.81 14.45
CA SER A 231 -71.77 -8.36 14.27
C SER A 231 -72.18 -7.45 15.43
N ALA A 232 -72.75 -6.28 15.14
CA ALA A 232 -73.28 -5.39 16.17
C ALA A 232 -74.70 -5.84 16.61
N PRO A 233 -75.02 -5.81 17.92
CA PRO A 233 -76.38 -5.95 18.41
C PRO A 233 -77.21 -4.66 18.18
N GLN A 234 -78.53 -4.79 18.30
CA GLN A 234 -79.48 -3.67 18.39
C GLN A 234 -79.67 -3.23 19.84
#